data_AF-L8H189-F1
#
_entry.id   AF-L8H189-F1
#
_cell.length_a   1.000
_cell.length_b   1.000
_cell.length_c   1.000
_cell.angle_alpha   90.00
_cell.angle_beta   90.00
_cell.angle_gamma   90.00
#
_symmetry.space_group_name_H-M   'P 1'
#
loop_
_entity.id
_entity.type
_entity.pdbx_description
1 polymer ?
#
loop_
_entity_poly.entity_id
_entity_poly.type
_entity_poly.pdbx_seq_one_letter_code
_entity_poly.pdbx_strand_id
1 'polypeptide(L)'
;MRQEEEESSRGEVDQEGVLGLCMGKADKKGKKVQRKKPKEFYFNLLGGALYYYKQAESSEPSGTIKLGEMTFTPQPEDGEGEQFCFQLANDKLDFLFIAEDEADYRAWVTALEANQGKEPRPPLSKEKAQGRFQRLTRRTTKNLAGKAASSPLGKRAIRNKLPKEITELIAALKAIIQMESKSSKKADRIEDNIYRIGVKMYFLVSDKKLRIEDLAVMDNPFRKALVLFSKIRFQVHVKRDNQADINFDVLREKLGEVRQFVAEAGEGLKGLLASHMKPRNIERIDEVISYVTDPDVVTRILLDPLLDDELFNLESAAKHYSQFFYYAEGS
;
A
#
# COMPACT_ATOMS: atom_id res chain seq x y z
N MET A 1 32.02 -14.59 -11.31
CA MET A 1 32.20 -15.14 -9.94
C MET A 1 31.58 -14.25 -8.83
N ARG A 2 30.66 -13.32 -9.14
CA ARG A 2 29.93 -12.47 -8.17
C ARG A 2 28.41 -12.51 -8.41
N GLN A 3 27.89 -13.66 -8.85
CA GLN A 3 26.48 -13.81 -9.26
C GLN A 3 25.72 -14.89 -8.47
N GLU A 4 26.32 -15.50 -7.45
CA GLU A 4 25.68 -16.59 -6.68
C GLU A 4 25.33 -16.22 -5.23
N GLU A 5 25.62 -15.00 -4.75
CA GLU A 5 25.37 -14.63 -3.33
C GLU A 5 24.06 -13.87 -3.06
N GLU A 6 23.25 -13.52 -4.07
CA GLU A 6 22.11 -12.60 -3.87
C GLU A 6 20.70 -13.23 -3.91
N GLU A 7 20.56 -14.55 -4.06
CA GLU A 7 19.25 -15.22 -4.20
C GLU A 7 18.54 -15.62 -2.89
N SER A 8 19.17 -15.54 -1.71
CA SER A 8 18.61 -16.18 -0.51
C SER A 8 18.61 -15.28 0.73
N SER A 9 17.60 -14.40 0.90
CA SER A 9 17.49 -13.62 2.15
C SER A 9 16.08 -13.40 2.70
N ARG A 10 15.08 -14.13 2.17
CA ARG A 10 13.77 -14.30 2.83
C ARG A 10 13.93 -15.42 3.87
N GLY A 11 13.77 -15.08 5.15
CA GLY A 11 13.95 -16.04 6.25
C GLY A 11 15.39 -16.30 6.69
N GLU A 12 16.33 -15.41 6.37
CA GLU A 12 17.67 -15.48 6.96
C GLU A 12 17.59 -15.34 8.48
N VAL A 13 18.04 -16.41 9.13
CA VAL A 13 18.38 -16.42 10.55
C VAL A 13 19.71 -15.67 10.67
N ASP A 14 19.75 -14.59 11.46
CA ASP A 14 21.03 -13.91 11.68
C ASP A 14 22.00 -14.78 12.49
N GLN A 15 23.24 -14.32 12.64
CA GLN A 15 24.30 -15.03 13.40
C GLN A 15 23.91 -15.33 14.86
N GLU A 16 22.82 -14.74 15.38
CA GLU A 16 22.32 -14.98 16.74
C GLU A 16 21.17 -16.01 16.80
N GLY A 17 20.78 -16.62 15.67
CA GLY A 17 19.70 -17.61 15.63
C GLY A 17 18.29 -17.01 15.48
N VAL A 18 18.18 -15.71 15.16
CA VAL A 18 16.90 -14.98 15.11
C VAL A 18 16.31 -14.97 13.71
N LEU A 19 15.08 -15.47 13.52
CA LEU A 19 14.33 -15.23 12.29
C LEU A 19 13.93 -13.75 12.24
N GLY A 20 14.29 -13.06 11.16
CA GLY A 20 13.89 -11.68 10.92
C GLY A 20 12.38 -11.47 10.91
N LEU A 21 11.96 -10.20 10.86
CA LEU A 21 10.55 -9.84 10.82
C LEU A 21 9.88 -10.45 9.58
N CYS A 22 9.04 -11.47 9.75
CA CYS A 22 8.35 -12.13 8.65
C CYS A 22 6.85 -11.78 8.66
N MET A 23 6.23 -11.72 7.47
CA MET A 23 4.79 -11.54 7.35
C MET A 23 4.15 -12.91 7.20
N GLY A 24 3.13 -13.21 7.99
CA GLY A 24 2.40 -14.47 7.91
C GLY A 24 0.91 -14.25 8.09
N LYS A 25 0.11 -15.14 7.51
CA LYS A 25 -1.32 -15.22 7.81
C LYS A 25 -1.54 -16.27 8.88
N ALA A 26 -2.22 -15.90 9.97
CA ALA A 26 -2.59 -16.82 11.02
C ALA A 26 -4.10 -16.85 11.23
N ASP A 27 -4.67 -18.06 11.39
CA ASP A 27 -5.99 -18.26 11.98
C ASP A 27 -5.84 -18.86 13.39
N LYS A 28 -6.64 -18.38 14.34
CA LYS A 28 -6.60 -18.82 15.74
C LYS A 28 -7.81 -19.71 15.98
N LYS A 29 -7.62 -21.03 15.88
CA LYS A 29 -8.62 -22.03 16.24
C LYS A 29 -8.58 -22.20 17.77
N GLY A 30 -9.70 -21.90 18.42
CA GLY A 30 -9.83 -21.97 19.89
C GLY A 30 -11.30 -22.07 20.27
N LYS A 31 -11.77 -23.31 20.48
CA LYS A 31 -13.17 -23.79 20.52
C LYS A 31 -13.90 -23.66 19.18
N LYS A 32 -14.74 -24.66 18.84
CA LYS A 32 -15.53 -24.78 17.59
C LYS A 32 -16.23 -23.46 17.26
N VAL A 33 -15.59 -22.62 16.46
CA VAL A 33 -16.15 -21.39 15.90
C VAL A 33 -15.80 -21.41 14.42
N GLN A 34 -16.81 -21.13 13.60
CA GLN A 34 -16.70 -21.07 12.14
C GLN A 34 -15.47 -20.26 11.72
N ARG A 35 -14.67 -20.85 10.81
CA ARG A 35 -13.37 -20.38 10.31
C ARG A 35 -13.41 -18.87 10.00
N LYS A 36 -12.57 -18.08 10.67
CA LYS A 36 -12.42 -16.65 10.38
C LYS A 36 -11.45 -16.48 9.21
N LYS A 37 -11.62 -15.41 8.42
CA LYS A 37 -10.64 -15.06 7.39
C LYS A 37 -9.24 -14.94 8.03
N PRO A 38 -8.18 -15.51 7.43
CA PRO A 38 -6.82 -15.42 7.96
C PRO A 38 -6.43 -13.96 8.16
N LYS A 39 -5.79 -13.66 9.29
CA LYS A 39 -5.31 -12.31 9.60
C LYS A 39 -3.81 -12.22 9.36
N GLU A 40 -3.40 -11.11 8.78
CA GLU A 40 -1.99 -10.81 8.55
C GLU A 40 -1.36 -10.27 9.83
N PHE A 41 -0.21 -10.82 10.18
CA PHE A 41 0.62 -10.39 11.30
C PHE A 41 2.08 -10.31 10.87
N TYR A 42 2.84 -9.52 11.61
CA TYR A 42 4.30 -9.49 11.54
C TYR A 42 4.86 -10.33 12.67
N PHE A 43 5.93 -11.07 12.44
CA PHE A 43 6.46 -12.03 13.40
C PHE A 43 7.96 -11.87 13.59
N ASN A 44 8.44 -11.98 14.84
CA ASN A 44 9.85 -12.11 15.18
C ASN A 44 10.07 -13.42 15.94
N LEU A 45 11.00 -14.26 15.49
CA LEU A 45 11.39 -15.48 16.23
C LEU A 45 12.68 -15.23 17.01
N LEU A 46 12.57 -15.14 18.34
CA LEU A 46 13.66 -14.80 19.24
C LEU A 46 13.90 -15.96 20.21
N GLY A 47 14.84 -16.84 19.87
CA GLY A 47 15.02 -18.11 20.59
C GLY A 47 13.76 -18.97 20.53
N GLY A 48 13.33 -19.51 21.65
CA GLY A 48 12.11 -20.34 21.75
C GLY A 48 10.78 -19.60 21.73
N ALA A 49 10.73 -18.33 21.29
CA ALA A 49 9.50 -17.55 21.26
C ALA A 49 9.28 -16.83 19.93
N LEU A 50 8.06 -16.98 19.40
CA LEU A 50 7.56 -16.29 18.23
C LEU A 50 6.62 -15.16 18.67
N TYR A 51 7.08 -13.93 18.53
CA TYR A 51 6.33 -12.71 18.84
C TYR A 51 5.56 -12.26 17.62
N TYR A 52 4.29 -11.88 17.78
CA TYR A 52 3.50 -11.37 16.66
C TYR A 52 2.96 -9.97 16.92
N TYR A 53 2.85 -9.17 15.86
CA TYR A 53 2.53 -7.75 15.90
C TYR A 53 1.47 -7.41 14.85
N LYS A 54 0.53 -6.53 15.19
CA LYS A 54 -0.43 -5.97 14.23
C LYS A 54 0.21 -4.97 13.26
N GLN A 55 1.28 -4.30 13.68
CA GLN A 55 2.03 -3.35 12.88
C GLN A 55 3.52 -3.67 12.98
N ALA A 56 4.23 -3.54 11.87
CA ALA A 56 5.62 -3.95 11.74
C ALA A 56 6.60 -3.15 12.62
N GLU A 57 6.26 -1.89 12.90
CA GLU A 57 7.03 -0.94 13.69
C GLU A 57 6.63 -0.92 15.17
N SER A 58 5.66 -1.75 15.54
CA SER A 58 5.25 -1.88 16.93
C SER A 58 6.40 -2.45 17.75
N SER A 59 6.80 -1.73 18.80
CA SER A 59 7.75 -2.25 19.78
C SER A 59 7.12 -3.29 20.70
N GLU A 60 5.80 -3.22 20.88
CA GLU A 60 5.06 -4.11 21.75
C GLU A 60 4.41 -5.24 20.94
N PRO A 61 4.69 -6.51 21.28
CA PRO A 61 4.03 -7.64 20.62
C PRO A 61 2.56 -7.68 20.98
N SER A 62 1.72 -7.92 19.98
CA SER A 62 0.29 -8.21 20.17
C SER A 62 0.07 -9.56 20.86
N GLY A 63 1.07 -10.44 20.80
CA GLY A 63 1.16 -11.62 21.66
C GLY A 63 2.41 -12.43 21.38
N THR A 64 2.57 -13.51 22.14
CA THR A 64 3.75 -14.38 22.09
C THR A 64 3.30 -15.83 21.99
N ILE A 65 3.97 -16.61 21.14
CA ILE A 65 3.83 -18.06 21.02
C ILE A 65 5.16 -18.66 21.48
N LYS A 66 5.15 -19.34 22.63
CA LYS A 66 6.33 -20.05 23.11
C LYS A 66 6.41 -21.41 22.42
N LEU A 67 7.47 -21.65 21.67
CA LEU A 67 7.62 -22.86 20.86
C LEU A 67 7.72 -24.12 21.72
N GLY A 68 8.36 -24.05 22.90
CA GLY A 68 8.43 -25.18 23.82
C GLY A 68 7.08 -25.62 24.41
N GLU A 69 6.03 -24.79 24.29
CA GLU A 69 4.66 -25.11 24.73
C GLU A 69 3.76 -25.52 23.55
N MET A 70 4.32 -25.72 22.35
CA MET A 70 3.59 -25.97 21.10
C MET A 70 4.15 -27.18 20.35
N THR A 71 3.26 -28.00 19.82
CA THR A 71 3.56 -29.00 18.80
C THR A 71 3.64 -28.30 17.45
N PHE A 72 4.78 -28.46 16.77
CA PHE A 72 4.97 -27.97 15.41
C PHE A 72 4.67 -29.07 14.39
N THR A 73 3.77 -28.79 13.45
CA THR A 73 3.40 -29.70 12.36
C THR A 73 3.67 -29.01 11.02
N PRO A 74 4.72 -29.40 10.28
CA PRO A 74 4.87 -28.99 8.89
C PRO A 74 3.79 -29.66 8.04
N GLN A 75 3.11 -28.90 7.17
CA GLN A 75 2.03 -29.39 6.29
C GLN A 75 0.95 -30.24 7.00
N PRO A 76 0.09 -29.64 7.84
CA PRO A 76 -0.98 -30.36 8.51
C PRO A 76 -2.04 -30.90 7.53
N GLU A 77 -2.58 -32.10 7.80
CA GLU A 77 -3.65 -32.73 7.00
C GLU A 77 -4.92 -31.87 6.93
N ASP A 78 -5.23 -31.13 8.01
CA ASP A 78 -6.34 -30.17 8.11
C ASP A 78 -6.13 -28.88 7.29
N GLY A 79 -5.09 -28.80 6.47
CA GLY A 79 -4.76 -27.66 5.60
C GLY A 79 -5.71 -27.47 4.41
N GLU A 80 -6.65 -28.38 4.17
CA GLU A 80 -7.76 -28.34 3.18
C GLU A 80 -7.50 -27.41 1.96
N GLY A 81 -6.45 -27.71 1.19
CA GLY A 81 -6.17 -27.05 -0.10
C GLY A 81 -5.27 -25.81 -0.06
N GLU A 82 -4.84 -25.33 1.12
CA GLU A 82 -3.85 -24.25 1.23
C GLU A 82 -2.44 -24.81 1.08
N GLN A 83 -1.76 -24.45 -0.02
CA GLN A 83 -0.35 -24.78 -0.23
C GLN A 83 0.54 -24.00 0.74
N PHE A 84 1.69 -24.56 1.11
CA PHE A 84 2.72 -23.86 1.90
C PHE A 84 2.28 -23.46 3.32
N CYS A 85 1.53 -24.32 4.00
CA CYS A 85 1.05 -24.10 5.36
C CYS A 85 1.76 -24.97 6.42
N PHE A 86 1.82 -24.47 7.65
CA PHE A 86 2.32 -25.17 8.83
C PHE A 86 1.50 -24.81 10.07
N GLN A 87 1.56 -25.63 11.12
CA GLN A 87 0.75 -25.47 12.33
C GLN A 87 1.62 -25.40 13.59
N LEU A 88 1.21 -24.55 14.54
CA LEU A 88 1.68 -24.57 15.93
C LEU A 88 0.47 -24.73 16.84
N ALA A 89 0.38 -25.85 17.55
CA ALA A 89 -0.79 -26.17 18.36
C ALA A 89 -0.44 -26.77 19.73
N ASN A 90 -1.32 -26.54 20.70
CA ASN A 90 -1.39 -27.25 21.97
C ASN A 90 -2.87 -27.38 22.39
N ASP A 91 -3.12 -27.93 23.59
CA ASP A 91 -4.49 -28.18 24.08
C ASP A 91 -5.40 -26.93 24.15
N LYS A 92 -4.81 -25.72 24.17
CA LYS A 92 -5.53 -24.46 24.34
C LYS A 92 -5.56 -23.59 23.08
N LEU A 93 -4.56 -23.73 22.22
CA LEU A 93 -4.29 -22.82 21.13
C LEU A 93 -3.90 -23.62 19.89
N ASP A 94 -4.54 -23.32 18.76
CA ASP A 94 -4.21 -23.91 17.48
C ASP A 94 -4.06 -22.79 16.45
N PHE A 95 -2.83 -22.63 15.96
CA PHE A 95 -2.47 -21.63 14.96
C PHE A 95 -2.10 -22.31 13.65
N LEU A 96 -2.87 -22.01 12.60
CA LEU A 96 -2.52 -22.37 11.22
C LEU A 96 -1.85 -21.18 10.54
N PHE A 97 -0.65 -21.39 10.02
CA PHE A 97 0.12 -20.40 9.28
C PHE A 97 0.15 -20.73 7.81
N ILE A 98 0.03 -19.70 6.97
CA ILE A 98 0.10 -19.83 5.52
C ILE A 98 1.23 -18.90 5.04
N ALA A 99 2.25 -19.48 4.42
CA ALA A 99 3.36 -18.76 3.80
C ALA A 99 2.97 -18.23 2.41
N GLU A 100 3.72 -17.26 1.88
CA GLU A 100 3.40 -16.66 0.57
C GLU A 100 3.76 -17.59 -0.60
N ASP A 101 4.87 -18.31 -0.48
CA ASP A 101 5.41 -19.22 -1.50
C ASP A 101 6.27 -20.32 -0.85
N GLU A 102 6.75 -21.25 -1.67
CA GLU A 102 7.54 -22.40 -1.22
C GLU A 102 8.84 -21.99 -0.51
N ALA A 103 9.51 -20.95 -1.00
CA ALA A 103 10.75 -20.47 -0.42
C ALA A 103 10.50 -19.88 0.97
N ASP A 104 9.46 -19.06 1.12
CA ASP A 104 9.01 -18.51 2.41
C ASP A 104 8.62 -19.64 3.39
N TYR A 105 7.87 -20.64 2.92
CA TYR A 105 7.53 -21.82 3.72
C TYR A 105 8.75 -22.57 4.24
N ARG A 106 9.71 -22.88 3.36
CA ARG A 106 10.94 -23.59 3.76
C ARG A 106 11.72 -22.78 4.80
N ALA A 107 11.86 -21.47 4.59
CA ALA A 107 12.47 -20.56 5.55
C ALA A 107 11.80 -20.62 6.93
N TRP A 108 10.47 -20.56 6.97
CA TRP A 108 9.69 -20.66 8.20
C TRP A 108 9.89 -21.99 8.92
N VAL A 109 9.75 -23.10 8.21
CA VAL A 109 9.90 -24.45 8.76
C VAL A 109 11.29 -24.63 9.34
N THR A 110 12.33 -24.35 8.55
CA THR A 110 13.74 -24.49 8.99
C THR A 110 14.02 -23.64 10.23
N ALA A 111 13.49 -22.42 10.29
CA ALA A 111 13.70 -21.54 11.43
C ALA A 111 12.99 -21.99 12.70
N LEU A 112 11.75 -22.47 12.57
CA LEU A 112 10.97 -22.99 13.68
C LEU A 112 11.59 -24.28 14.23
N GLU A 113 12.00 -25.19 13.36
CA GLU A 113 12.72 -26.41 13.73
C GLU A 113 14.04 -26.09 14.43
N ALA A 114 14.83 -25.15 13.90
CA ALA A 114 16.09 -24.74 14.50
C ALA A 114 15.93 -24.03 15.87
N ASN A 115 14.73 -23.59 16.23
CA ASN A 115 14.45 -22.89 17.48
C ASN A 115 13.52 -23.67 18.43
N GLN A 116 13.04 -24.85 18.03
CA GLN A 116 12.39 -25.81 18.92
C GLN A 116 13.33 -26.14 20.10
N GLY A 117 12.80 -26.07 21.33
CA GLY A 117 13.55 -26.37 22.55
C GLY A 117 14.56 -25.31 23.02
N LYS A 118 14.74 -24.18 22.30
CA LYS A 118 15.56 -23.07 22.80
C LYS A 118 14.82 -22.26 23.87
N GLU A 119 15.57 -21.58 24.73
CA GLU A 119 14.99 -20.63 25.70
C GLU A 119 14.38 -19.41 24.98
N PRO A 120 13.18 -18.96 25.36
CA PRO A 120 12.59 -17.70 24.91
C PRO A 120 13.50 -16.50 25.21
N ARG A 121 13.74 -15.64 24.22
CA ARG A 121 14.43 -14.36 24.42
C ARG A 121 13.42 -13.20 24.44
N PRO A 122 13.68 -12.11 25.18
CA PRO A 122 12.75 -10.98 25.26
C PRO A 122 12.52 -10.30 23.90
N PRO A 123 11.37 -9.62 23.70
CA PRO A 123 11.07 -8.91 22.47
C PRO A 123 12.09 -7.79 22.21
N LEU A 124 12.27 -7.44 20.94
CA LEU A 124 13.22 -6.39 20.54
C LEU A 124 12.83 -5.03 21.12
N SER A 125 13.85 -4.20 21.44
CA SER A 125 13.64 -2.79 21.74
C SER A 125 13.11 -2.04 20.51
N LYS A 126 12.43 -0.90 20.74
CA LYS A 126 11.79 -0.08 19.69
C LYS A 126 12.75 0.31 18.56
N GLU A 127 13.96 0.73 18.89
CA GLU A 127 15.00 1.11 17.92
C GLU A 127 15.45 -0.07 17.06
N LYS A 128 15.64 -1.24 17.67
CA LYS A 128 16.01 -2.47 16.95
C LYS A 128 14.88 -2.98 16.06
N ALA A 129 13.62 -2.88 16.52
CA ALA A 129 12.44 -3.23 15.73
C ALA A 129 12.30 -2.33 14.49
N GLN A 130 12.45 -1.01 14.66
CA GLN A 130 12.42 -0.03 13.56
C GLN A 130 13.57 -0.24 12.56
N GLY A 131 14.79 -0.45 13.05
CA GLY A 131 15.95 -0.72 12.20
C GLY A 131 15.79 -2.01 11.38
N ARG A 132 15.18 -3.06 11.95
CA ARG A 132 14.88 -4.30 11.21
C ARG A 132 13.75 -4.11 10.20
N PHE A 133 12.70 -3.36 10.54
CA PHE A 133 11.66 -3.01 9.58
C PHE A 133 12.23 -2.26 8.36
N GLN A 134 13.17 -1.33 8.58
CA GLN A 134 13.87 -0.63 7.50
C GLN A 134 14.70 -1.59 6.61
N ARG A 135 15.31 -2.62 7.19
CA ARG A 135 16.03 -3.66 6.41
C ARG A 135 15.08 -4.55 5.62
N LEU A 136 13.98 -4.98 6.23
CA LEU A 136 12.94 -5.79 5.58
C LEU A 136 12.31 -5.03 4.41
N THR A 137 11.97 -3.75 4.61
CA THR A 137 11.46 -2.87 3.55
C THR A 137 12.49 -2.68 2.45
N ARG A 138 13.77 -2.45 2.77
CA ARG A 138 14.85 -2.42 1.75
C ARG A 138 14.92 -3.71 0.92
N ARG A 139 14.90 -4.88 1.55
CA ARG A 139 14.97 -6.19 0.88
C ARG A 139 13.74 -6.46 0.01
N THR A 140 12.55 -6.21 0.53
CA THR A 140 11.30 -6.35 -0.23
C THR A 140 11.17 -5.32 -1.34
N THR A 141 11.73 -4.11 -1.19
CA THR A 141 11.80 -3.15 -2.30
C THR A 141 12.80 -3.59 -3.38
N LYS A 142 13.89 -4.27 -3.04
CA LYS A 142 14.87 -4.77 -4.04
C LYS A 142 14.36 -5.99 -4.83
N ASN A 143 13.58 -6.89 -4.20
CA ASN A 143 13.24 -8.18 -4.83
C ASN A 143 11.83 -8.26 -5.45
N LEU A 144 11.02 -7.18 -5.46
CA LEU A 144 9.58 -7.31 -5.75
C LEU A 144 8.98 -6.15 -6.57
N ALA A 145 9.61 -5.74 -7.67
CA ALA A 145 8.97 -4.82 -8.64
C ALA A 145 7.65 -5.38 -9.26
N GLY A 146 7.33 -6.66 -9.03
CA GLY A 146 6.08 -7.31 -9.42
C GLY A 146 5.06 -7.51 -8.30
N LYS A 147 5.45 -8.11 -7.17
CA LYS A 147 4.53 -8.54 -6.09
C LYS A 147 4.42 -7.57 -4.90
N ALA A 148 5.41 -6.71 -4.64
CA ALA A 148 5.34 -5.75 -3.52
C ALA A 148 4.41 -4.57 -3.82
N ALA A 149 4.17 -4.24 -5.08
CA ALA A 149 3.17 -3.24 -5.46
C ALA A 149 1.77 -3.59 -4.93
N SER A 150 1.45 -4.88 -4.83
CA SER A 150 0.17 -5.37 -4.31
C SER A 150 0.16 -5.64 -2.80
N SER A 151 1.32 -5.73 -2.14
CA SER A 151 1.40 -6.11 -0.72
C SER A 151 1.23 -4.89 0.21
N PRO A 152 0.63 -5.07 1.40
CA PRO A 152 0.52 -3.99 2.40
C PRO A 152 1.87 -3.38 2.79
N LEU A 153 2.93 -4.20 2.83
CA LEU A 153 4.30 -3.78 3.15
C LEU A 153 4.89 -2.87 2.06
N GLY A 154 4.69 -3.19 0.78
CA GLY A 154 5.20 -2.37 -0.33
C GLY A 154 4.47 -1.03 -0.44
N LYS A 155 3.15 -1.02 -0.22
CA LYS A 155 2.37 0.23 -0.10
C LYS A 155 2.90 1.11 1.04
N ARG A 156 3.16 0.52 2.22
CA ARG A 156 3.66 1.25 3.39
C ARG A 156 5.09 1.76 3.20
N ALA A 157 5.97 0.95 2.58
CA ALA A 157 7.33 1.35 2.26
C ALA A 157 7.38 2.56 1.31
N ILE A 158 6.42 2.66 0.39
CA ILE A 158 6.35 3.78 -0.55
C ILE A 158 5.64 4.97 0.04
N ARG A 159 4.56 4.78 0.80
CA ARG A 159 3.94 5.87 1.59
C ARG A 159 4.97 6.61 2.44
N ASN A 160 5.91 5.89 3.05
CA ASN A 160 6.98 6.48 3.87
C ASN A 160 8.11 7.17 3.06
N LYS A 161 8.16 6.98 1.74
CA LYS A 161 9.12 7.61 0.83
C LYS A 161 8.50 8.75 0.01
N LEU A 162 7.17 8.84 -0.02
CA LEU A 162 6.49 9.93 -0.70
C LEU A 162 6.69 11.22 0.10
N PRO A 163 6.91 12.36 -0.58
CA PRO A 163 6.83 13.67 0.03
C PRO A 163 5.50 13.86 0.76
N LYS A 164 5.54 14.64 1.83
CA LYS A 164 4.39 14.85 2.74
C LYS A 164 3.17 15.34 1.95
N GLU A 165 3.42 16.20 0.97
CA GLU A 165 2.44 16.82 0.09
C GLU A 165 1.70 15.77 -0.76
N ILE A 166 2.37 14.74 -1.28
CA ILE A 166 1.70 13.62 -1.98
C ILE A 166 0.82 12.84 -1.00
N THR A 167 1.32 12.57 0.20
CA THR A 167 0.56 11.79 1.18
C THR A 167 -0.69 12.54 1.66
N GLU A 168 -0.59 13.86 1.84
CA GLU A 168 -1.71 14.74 2.16
C GLU A 168 -2.71 14.83 0.99
N LEU A 169 -2.23 14.94 -0.24
CA LEU A 169 -3.07 14.94 -1.45
C LEU A 169 -3.90 13.66 -1.54
N ILE A 170 -3.26 12.49 -1.39
CA ILE A 170 -3.94 11.19 -1.46
C ILE A 170 -4.93 11.03 -0.29
N ALA A 171 -4.56 11.48 0.90
CA ALA A 171 -5.43 11.42 2.08
C ALA A 171 -6.68 12.30 1.92
N ALA A 172 -6.52 13.54 1.44
CA ALA A 172 -7.63 14.45 1.16
C ALA A 172 -8.56 13.86 0.08
N LEU A 173 -7.99 13.35 -1.02
CA LEU A 173 -8.77 12.69 -2.06
C LEU A 173 -9.56 11.50 -1.51
N LYS A 174 -8.94 10.66 -0.68
CA LYS A 174 -9.63 9.52 -0.04
C LYS A 174 -10.80 9.98 0.81
N ALA A 175 -10.61 11.00 1.64
CA ALA A 175 -11.65 11.54 2.52
C ALA A 175 -12.86 12.03 1.71
N ILE A 176 -12.61 12.81 0.65
CA ILE A 176 -13.65 13.29 -0.28
C ILE A 176 -14.44 12.13 -0.86
N ILE A 177 -13.75 11.12 -1.40
CA ILE A 177 -14.40 9.95 -2.01
C ILE A 177 -15.23 9.18 -0.99
N GLN A 178 -14.70 9.00 0.23
CA GLN A 178 -15.40 8.28 1.28
C GLN A 178 -16.70 8.98 1.68
N MET A 179 -16.66 10.31 1.80
CA MET A 179 -17.81 11.13 2.18
C MET A 179 -18.84 11.21 1.05
N GLU A 180 -18.41 11.47 -0.19
CA GLU A 180 -19.31 11.55 -1.36
C GLU A 180 -20.00 10.21 -1.65
N SER A 181 -19.22 9.13 -1.72
CA SER A 181 -19.76 7.81 -2.06
C SER A 181 -20.41 7.08 -0.88
N LYS A 182 -20.24 7.62 0.33
CA LYS A 182 -20.62 6.97 1.60
C LYS A 182 -20.03 5.55 1.72
N SER A 183 -18.85 5.32 1.13
CA SER A 183 -18.25 3.99 1.01
C SER A 183 -16.74 4.02 1.26
N SER A 184 -16.34 3.61 2.49
CA SER A 184 -14.93 3.38 2.81
C SER A 184 -14.29 2.39 1.84
N LYS A 185 -15.01 1.32 1.46
CA LYS A 185 -14.50 0.30 0.55
C LYS A 185 -14.17 0.86 -0.83
N LYS A 186 -14.96 1.81 -1.33
CA LYS A 186 -14.70 2.47 -2.61
C LYS A 186 -13.50 3.41 -2.51
N ALA A 187 -13.43 4.20 -1.43
CA ALA A 187 -12.30 5.08 -1.15
C ALA A 187 -10.98 4.29 -1.02
N ASP A 188 -10.99 3.22 -0.25
CA ASP A 188 -9.84 2.31 -0.06
C ASP A 188 -9.40 1.69 -1.39
N ARG A 189 -10.35 1.30 -2.26
CA ARG A 189 -10.04 0.73 -3.58
C ARG A 189 -9.35 1.75 -4.50
N ILE A 190 -9.82 3.00 -4.52
CA ILE A 190 -9.24 4.05 -5.36
C ILE A 190 -7.87 4.46 -4.83
N GLU A 191 -7.74 4.67 -3.51
CA GLU A 191 -6.45 4.90 -2.85
C GLU A 191 -5.45 3.78 -3.19
N ASP A 192 -5.88 2.53 -3.08
CA ASP A 192 -5.06 1.36 -3.40
C ASP A 192 -4.59 1.33 -4.85
N ASN A 193 -5.46 1.71 -5.79
CA ASN A 193 -5.10 1.81 -7.20
C ASN A 193 -4.04 2.90 -7.42
N ILE A 194 -4.19 4.07 -6.80
CA ILE A 194 -3.22 5.17 -6.87
C ILE A 194 -1.86 4.73 -6.34
N TYR A 195 -1.80 4.12 -5.14
CA TYR A 195 -0.53 3.61 -4.61
C TYR A 195 0.08 2.55 -5.52
N ARG A 196 -0.70 1.61 -6.05
CA ARG A 196 -0.18 0.56 -6.95
C ARG A 196 0.48 1.13 -8.20
N ILE A 197 -0.13 2.15 -8.80
CA ILE A 197 0.41 2.85 -9.97
C ILE A 197 1.70 3.57 -9.59
N GLY A 198 1.67 4.39 -8.53
CA GLY A 198 2.84 5.15 -8.06
C GLY A 198 4.01 4.25 -7.65
N VAL A 199 3.73 3.12 -6.99
CA VAL A 199 4.74 2.11 -6.64
C VAL A 199 5.43 1.57 -7.88
N LYS A 200 4.65 1.22 -8.90
CA LYS A 200 5.19 0.66 -10.13
C LYS A 200 6.06 1.67 -10.86
N MET A 201 5.61 2.91 -10.96
CA MET A 201 6.39 4.02 -11.55
C MET A 201 7.70 4.23 -10.81
N TYR A 202 7.68 4.31 -9.48
CA TYR A 202 8.88 4.48 -8.66
C TYR A 202 9.92 3.40 -8.95
N PHE A 203 9.51 2.13 -9.03
CA PHE A 203 10.43 1.04 -9.33
C PHE A 203 10.94 1.06 -10.78
N LEU A 204 10.10 1.42 -11.75
CA LEU A 204 10.55 1.54 -13.13
C LEU A 204 11.61 2.63 -13.30
N VAL A 205 11.46 3.75 -12.59
CA VAL A 205 12.47 4.82 -12.54
C VAL A 205 13.72 4.37 -11.80
N SER A 206 13.56 3.77 -10.61
CA SER A 206 14.68 3.28 -9.81
C SER A 206 15.51 2.21 -10.53
N ASP A 207 14.86 1.37 -11.34
CA ASP A 207 15.50 0.34 -12.18
C ASP A 207 16.07 0.89 -13.49
N LYS A 208 15.93 2.20 -13.75
CA LYS A 208 16.30 2.86 -15.02
C LYS A 208 15.58 2.31 -16.25
N LYS A 209 14.40 1.70 -16.06
CA LYS A 209 13.52 1.23 -17.15
C LYS A 209 12.66 2.35 -17.72
N LEU A 210 12.38 3.35 -16.89
CA LEU A 210 11.82 4.63 -17.30
C LEU A 210 12.75 5.74 -16.83
N ARG A 211 12.88 6.81 -17.61
CA ARG A 211 13.56 8.01 -17.15
C ARG A 211 12.55 8.96 -16.53
N ILE A 212 13.02 9.84 -15.66
CA ILE A 212 12.15 10.79 -14.96
C ILE A 212 11.51 11.75 -15.97
N GLU A 213 12.26 12.13 -17.00
CA GLU A 213 11.81 13.04 -18.05
C GLU A 213 10.68 12.45 -18.89
N ASP A 214 10.61 11.11 -18.99
CA ASP A 214 9.53 10.44 -19.69
C ASP A 214 8.19 10.67 -18.98
N LEU A 215 8.19 10.95 -17.67
CA LEU A 215 6.98 11.27 -16.90
C LEU A 215 6.45 12.69 -17.17
N ALA A 216 7.22 13.56 -17.83
CA ALA A 216 6.81 14.92 -18.15
C ALA A 216 5.61 14.98 -19.10
N VAL A 217 5.33 13.90 -19.86
CA VAL A 217 4.17 13.81 -20.77
C VAL A 217 2.83 13.97 -20.04
N MET A 218 2.79 13.67 -18.73
CA MET A 218 1.58 13.83 -17.91
C MET A 218 1.48 15.22 -17.26
N ASP A 219 2.60 15.94 -17.15
CA ASP A 219 2.71 17.13 -16.31
C ASP A 219 1.82 18.27 -16.82
N ASN A 220 1.94 18.59 -18.12
CA ASN A 220 1.21 19.73 -18.69
C ASN A 220 -0.32 19.54 -18.67
N PRO A 221 -0.89 18.40 -19.12
CA PRO A 221 -2.33 18.20 -19.02
C PRO A 221 -2.81 18.19 -17.57
N PHE A 222 -2.07 17.54 -16.66
CA PHE A 222 -2.45 17.49 -15.25
C PHE A 222 -2.43 18.87 -14.59
N ARG A 223 -1.43 19.72 -14.89
CA ARG A 223 -1.37 21.11 -14.41
C ARG A 223 -2.55 21.94 -14.93
N LYS A 224 -2.92 21.80 -16.21
CA LYS A 224 -4.10 22.47 -16.79
C LYS A 224 -5.38 22.05 -16.07
N ALA A 225 -5.54 20.75 -15.78
CA ALA A 225 -6.67 20.23 -15.03
C ALA A 225 -6.76 20.86 -13.62
N LEU A 226 -5.65 20.90 -12.88
CA LEU A 226 -5.62 21.47 -11.52
C LEU A 226 -5.93 22.98 -11.50
N VAL A 227 -5.38 23.75 -12.44
CA VAL A 227 -5.63 25.19 -12.55
C VAL A 227 -7.10 25.46 -12.86
N LEU A 228 -7.68 24.70 -13.80
CA LEU A 228 -9.09 24.85 -14.15
C LEU A 228 -10.00 24.41 -13.00
N PHE A 229 -9.74 23.26 -12.39
CA PHE A 229 -10.49 22.77 -11.23
C PHE A 229 -10.51 23.80 -10.10
N SER A 230 -9.35 24.42 -9.79
CA SER A 230 -9.29 25.41 -8.72
C SER A 230 -10.12 26.66 -9.00
N LYS A 231 -10.13 27.12 -10.26
CA LYS A 231 -11.02 28.22 -10.68
C LYS A 231 -12.49 27.85 -10.54
N ILE A 232 -12.88 26.64 -10.95
CA ILE A 232 -14.26 26.14 -10.84
C ILE A 232 -14.66 26.08 -9.36
N ARG A 233 -13.84 25.46 -8.50
CA ARG A 233 -14.11 25.32 -7.07
C ARG A 233 -14.31 26.68 -6.41
N PHE A 234 -13.40 27.63 -6.66
CA PHE A 234 -13.53 28.99 -6.15
C PHE A 234 -14.84 29.65 -6.58
N GLN A 235 -15.21 29.56 -7.86
CA GLN A 235 -16.46 30.14 -8.36
C GLN A 235 -17.71 29.49 -7.75
N VAL A 236 -17.73 28.16 -7.62
CA VAL A 236 -18.86 27.45 -7.00
C VAL A 236 -18.98 27.82 -5.53
N HIS A 237 -17.87 27.86 -4.80
CA HIS A 237 -17.85 28.26 -3.39
C HIS A 237 -18.42 29.68 -3.21
N VAL A 238 -17.91 30.67 -3.96
CA VAL A 238 -18.41 32.05 -3.91
C VAL A 238 -19.89 32.15 -4.25
N LYS A 239 -20.37 31.40 -5.25
CA LYS A 239 -21.80 31.41 -5.61
C LYS A 239 -22.67 30.81 -4.52
N ARG A 240 -22.25 29.67 -3.95
CA ARG A 240 -22.98 28.98 -2.88
C ARG A 240 -23.08 29.87 -1.64
N ASP A 241 -21.99 30.52 -1.25
CA ASP A 241 -21.95 31.40 -0.07
C ASP A 241 -22.81 32.65 -0.25
N ASN A 242 -22.87 33.20 -1.47
CA ASN A 242 -23.73 34.33 -1.81
C ASN A 242 -25.17 33.93 -2.18
N GLN A 243 -25.53 32.64 -2.07
CA GLN A 243 -26.83 32.11 -2.49
C GLN A 243 -27.20 32.48 -3.94
N ALA A 244 -26.20 32.58 -4.82
CA ALA A 244 -26.36 32.93 -6.22
C ALA A 244 -26.57 31.70 -7.10
N ASP A 245 -27.31 31.86 -8.19
CA ASP A 245 -27.60 30.76 -9.11
C ASP A 245 -26.33 30.21 -9.78
N ILE A 246 -26.23 28.88 -9.74
CA ILE A 246 -25.19 28.10 -10.41
C ILE A 246 -25.76 27.61 -11.75
N ASN A 247 -25.10 27.99 -12.85
CA ASN A 247 -25.42 27.45 -14.16
C ASN A 247 -24.78 26.06 -14.28
N PHE A 248 -25.60 25.03 -14.11
CA PHE A 248 -25.16 23.64 -14.13
C PHE A 248 -24.67 23.16 -15.49
N ASP A 249 -25.14 23.73 -16.59
CA ASP A 249 -24.70 23.38 -17.93
C ASP A 249 -23.26 23.85 -18.16
N VAL A 250 -22.98 25.11 -17.80
CA VAL A 250 -21.61 25.68 -17.86
C VAL A 250 -20.68 24.95 -16.89
N LEU A 251 -21.15 24.61 -15.68
CA LEU A 251 -20.36 23.86 -14.72
C LEU A 251 -19.97 22.48 -15.28
N ARG A 252 -20.92 21.74 -15.84
CA ARG A 252 -20.65 20.43 -16.46
C ARG A 252 -19.72 20.52 -17.65
N GLU A 253 -19.87 21.54 -18.50
CA GLU A 253 -18.96 21.78 -19.63
C GLU A 253 -17.52 21.97 -19.13
N LYS A 254 -17.31 22.83 -18.13
CA LYS A 254 -15.99 23.08 -17.54
C LYS A 254 -15.41 21.89 -16.80
N LEU A 255 -16.23 21.10 -16.12
CA LEU A 255 -15.81 19.83 -15.53
C LEU A 255 -15.47 18.79 -16.61
N GLY A 256 -16.13 18.83 -17.77
CA GLY A 256 -15.78 18.05 -18.94
C GLY A 256 -14.38 18.38 -19.47
N GLU A 257 -14.00 19.66 -19.50
CA GLU A 257 -12.63 20.09 -19.84
C GLU A 257 -11.60 19.56 -18.82
N VAL A 258 -11.90 19.63 -17.51
CA VAL A 258 -11.04 19.03 -16.47
C VAL A 258 -10.83 17.54 -16.74
N ARG A 259 -11.92 16.80 -16.98
CA ARG A 259 -11.87 15.38 -17.31
C ARG A 259 -11.02 15.10 -18.54
N GLN A 260 -11.15 15.91 -19.59
CA GLN A 260 -10.35 15.75 -20.81
C GLN A 260 -8.85 15.89 -20.53
N PHE A 261 -8.44 16.90 -19.77
CA PHE A 261 -7.03 17.09 -19.41
C PHE A 261 -6.48 15.96 -18.54
N VAL A 262 -7.25 15.46 -17.58
CA VAL A 262 -6.83 14.31 -16.76
C VAL A 262 -6.78 13.03 -17.59
N ALA A 263 -7.71 12.84 -18.54
CA ALA A 263 -7.70 11.71 -19.47
C ALA A 263 -6.46 11.75 -20.38
N GLU A 264 -6.07 12.93 -20.89
CA GLU A 264 -4.85 13.11 -21.68
C GLU A 264 -3.59 12.72 -20.87
N ALA A 265 -3.50 13.16 -19.61
CA ALA A 265 -2.44 12.71 -18.70
C ALA A 265 -2.50 11.18 -18.47
N GLY A 266 -3.70 10.63 -18.33
CA GLY A 266 -3.95 9.20 -18.20
C GLY A 266 -3.46 8.39 -19.40
N GLU A 267 -3.77 8.81 -20.62
CA GLU A 267 -3.28 8.16 -21.85
C GLU A 267 -1.76 8.21 -21.95
N GLY A 268 -1.15 9.35 -21.63
CA GLY A 268 0.30 9.48 -21.56
C GLY A 268 0.91 8.47 -20.57
N LEU A 269 0.33 8.36 -19.38
CA LEU A 269 0.75 7.39 -18.37
C LEU A 269 0.58 5.93 -18.83
N LYS A 270 -0.57 5.62 -19.44
CA LYS A 270 -0.85 4.28 -19.96
C LYS A 270 0.14 3.91 -21.05
N GLY A 271 0.46 4.82 -21.97
CA GLY A 271 1.47 4.63 -23.01
C GLY A 271 2.85 4.28 -22.45
N LEU A 272 3.29 5.01 -21.42
CA LEU A 272 4.57 4.75 -20.74
C LEU A 272 4.59 3.40 -20.01
N LEU A 273 3.46 3.00 -19.43
CA LEU A 273 3.38 1.82 -18.57
C LEU A 273 2.96 0.55 -19.29
N ALA A 274 2.44 0.64 -20.52
CA ALA A 274 1.88 -0.48 -21.27
C ALA A 274 2.85 -1.66 -21.45
N SER A 275 4.14 -1.37 -21.71
CA SER A 275 5.20 -2.38 -21.86
C SER A 275 5.66 -2.98 -20.52
N HIS A 276 5.22 -2.42 -19.40
CA HIS A 276 5.72 -2.74 -18.06
C HIS A 276 4.64 -3.27 -17.11
N MET A 277 3.37 -3.24 -17.52
CA MET A 277 2.22 -3.57 -16.70
C MET A 277 1.24 -4.48 -17.45
N LYS A 278 0.61 -5.40 -16.70
CA LYS A 278 -0.47 -6.23 -17.25
C LYS A 278 -1.68 -5.35 -17.61
N PRO A 279 -2.47 -5.69 -18.63
CA PRO A 279 -3.65 -4.91 -19.06
C PRO A 279 -4.61 -4.56 -17.91
N ARG A 280 -4.93 -5.52 -17.04
CA ARG A 280 -5.75 -5.29 -15.83
C ARG A 280 -5.22 -4.20 -14.90
N ASN A 281 -3.90 -3.97 -14.88
CA ASN A 281 -3.31 -2.92 -14.06
C ASN A 281 -3.33 -1.56 -14.77
N ILE A 282 -3.34 -1.56 -16.11
CA ILE A 282 -3.54 -0.36 -16.95
C ILE A 282 -4.99 0.12 -16.82
N GLU A 283 -5.98 -0.78 -16.85
CA GLU A 283 -7.40 -0.46 -16.63
C GLU A 283 -7.68 0.22 -15.28
N ARG A 284 -6.81 0.05 -14.28
CA ARG A 284 -6.96 0.76 -12.99
C ARG A 284 -6.73 2.25 -13.12
N ILE A 285 -5.91 2.70 -14.07
CA ILE A 285 -5.70 4.11 -14.36
C ILE A 285 -7.04 4.71 -14.81
N ASP A 286 -7.73 4.01 -15.71
CA ASP A 286 -9.06 4.42 -16.19
C ASP A 286 -10.10 4.40 -15.07
N GLU A 287 -10.05 3.41 -14.18
CA GLU A 287 -10.94 3.36 -13.00
C GLU A 287 -10.76 4.57 -12.09
N VAL A 288 -9.51 4.97 -11.80
CA VAL A 288 -9.23 6.15 -10.96
C VAL A 288 -9.74 7.40 -11.67
N ILE A 289 -9.32 7.62 -12.92
CA ILE A 289 -9.64 8.83 -13.69
C ILE A 289 -11.14 8.98 -13.87
N SER A 290 -11.82 7.91 -14.31
CA SER A 290 -13.25 7.95 -14.62
C SER A 290 -14.10 8.38 -13.42
N TYR A 291 -13.74 7.97 -12.21
CA TYR A 291 -14.50 8.35 -11.03
C TYR A 291 -14.14 9.75 -10.51
N VAL A 292 -12.85 10.07 -10.38
CA VAL A 292 -12.42 11.35 -9.77
C VAL A 292 -12.68 12.55 -10.67
N THR A 293 -13.01 12.32 -11.95
CA THR A 293 -13.31 13.36 -12.93
C THR A 293 -14.71 13.26 -13.51
N ASP A 294 -15.57 12.40 -12.97
CA ASP A 294 -16.96 12.32 -13.40
C ASP A 294 -17.68 13.65 -13.09
N PRO A 295 -18.23 14.37 -14.08
CA PRO A 295 -18.79 15.71 -13.86
C PRO A 295 -19.92 15.73 -12.82
N ASP A 296 -20.74 14.68 -12.73
CA ASP A 296 -21.83 14.62 -11.77
C ASP A 296 -21.30 14.32 -10.35
N VAL A 297 -20.30 13.43 -10.22
CA VAL A 297 -19.58 13.21 -8.95
C VAL A 297 -18.94 14.51 -8.48
N VAL A 298 -18.16 15.17 -9.34
CA VAL A 298 -17.45 16.40 -8.97
C VAL A 298 -18.42 17.54 -8.67
N THR A 299 -19.55 17.64 -9.38
CA THR A 299 -20.60 18.60 -9.03
C THR A 299 -21.16 18.36 -7.63
N ARG A 300 -21.46 17.10 -7.26
CA ARG A 300 -21.91 16.78 -5.90
C ARG A 300 -20.87 17.13 -4.85
N ILE A 301 -19.60 16.87 -5.13
CA ILE A 301 -18.48 17.22 -4.24
C ILE A 301 -18.43 18.74 -4.02
N LEU A 302 -18.48 19.53 -5.09
CA LEU A 302 -18.36 20.99 -5.01
C LEU A 302 -19.56 21.66 -4.32
N LEU A 303 -20.72 21.01 -4.34
CA LEU A 303 -21.94 21.54 -3.73
C LEU A 303 -22.12 21.14 -2.26
N ASP A 304 -21.38 20.15 -1.76
CA ASP A 304 -21.47 19.70 -0.38
C ASP A 304 -20.57 20.55 0.53
N PRO A 305 -21.12 21.40 1.42
CA PRO A 305 -20.32 22.22 2.33
C PRO A 305 -19.49 21.41 3.31
N LEU A 306 -19.88 20.16 3.59
CA LEU A 306 -19.13 19.29 4.49
C LEU A 306 -17.77 18.88 3.91
N LEU A 307 -17.56 19.07 2.60
CA LEU A 307 -16.32 18.74 1.90
C LEU A 307 -15.38 19.93 1.72
N ASP A 308 -15.72 21.12 2.21
CA ASP A 308 -14.93 22.33 1.97
C ASP A 308 -13.51 22.24 2.54
N ASP A 309 -13.36 21.67 3.74
CA ASP A 309 -12.07 21.50 4.41
C ASP A 309 -11.19 20.50 3.65
N GLU A 310 -11.76 19.37 3.25
CA GLU A 310 -11.06 18.36 2.45
C GLU A 310 -10.70 18.89 1.05
N LEU A 311 -11.58 19.66 0.42
CA LEU A 311 -11.31 20.33 -0.85
C LEU A 311 -10.19 21.37 -0.73
N PHE A 312 -10.17 22.13 0.37
CA PHE A 312 -9.08 23.06 0.67
C PHE A 312 -7.76 22.32 0.85
N ASN A 313 -7.76 21.21 1.61
CA ASN A 313 -6.57 20.38 1.82
C ASN A 313 -6.07 19.78 0.49
N LEU A 314 -6.98 19.30 -0.36
CA LEU A 314 -6.66 18.78 -1.68
C LEU A 314 -6.00 19.86 -2.55
N GLU A 315 -6.58 21.06 -2.62
CA GLU A 315 -6.02 22.18 -3.40
C GLU A 315 -4.68 22.66 -2.84
N SER A 316 -4.54 22.76 -1.52
CA SER A 316 -3.30 23.18 -0.86
C SER A 316 -2.17 22.22 -1.22
N ALA A 317 -2.41 20.91 -1.11
CA ALA A 317 -1.44 19.89 -1.50
C ALA A 317 -1.15 19.93 -3.01
N ALA A 318 -2.17 20.17 -3.86
CA ALA A 318 -2.02 20.26 -5.31
C ALA A 318 -1.27 21.53 -5.78
N LYS A 319 -1.33 22.64 -5.02
CA LYS A 319 -0.60 23.88 -5.34
C LYS A 319 0.91 23.68 -5.33
N HIS A 320 1.43 22.85 -4.42
CA HIS A 320 2.85 22.49 -4.42
C HIS A 320 3.29 21.81 -5.74
N TYR A 321 2.39 21.09 -6.42
CA TYR A 321 2.65 20.47 -7.73
C TYR A 321 2.50 21.43 -8.92
N SER A 322 1.52 22.33 -8.86
CA SER A 322 1.26 23.24 -9.98
C SER A 322 2.24 24.41 -10.08
N GLN A 323 2.92 24.76 -8.98
CA GLN A 323 3.82 25.92 -8.88
C GLN A 323 5.31 25.61 -9.07
N PHE A 324 5.75 24.36 -8.91
CA PHE A 324 7.17 23.98 -8.98
C PHE A 324 7.46 23.02 -10.13
N PHE A 325 8.61 23.22 -10.80
CA PHE A 325 9.18 22.28 -11.74
C PHE A 325 9.63 21.02 -10.98
N TYR A 326 8.75 20.01 -10.83
CA TYR A 326 9.07 18.79 -10.08
C TYR A 326 10.21 17.95 -10.69
N TYR A 327 10.71 18.33 -11.88
CA TYR A 327 11.75 17.62 -12.62
C TYR A 327 12.99 18.46 -12.96
N ALA A 328 13.15 19.68 -12.42
CA ALA A 328 14.27 20.55 -12.78
C ALA A 328 15.35 20.73 -11.70
N GLU A 329 15.19 20.19 -10.49
CA GLU A 329 16.21 20.29 -9.45
C GLU A 329 16.76 18.91 -9.06
N GLY A 330 17.71 18.46 -9.87
CA GLY A 330 18.43 17.20 -9.68
C GLY A 330 19.43 16.92 -10.79
N SER A 331 20.11 17.95 -11.31
CA SER A 331 21.30 17.81 -12.15
C SER A 331 22.56 17.78 -11.31
#